data_AF-A0A453F1X6-F1
#
_entry.id   AF-A0A453F1X6-F1
#
_cell.length_a   1.000
_cell.length_b   1.000
_cell.length_c   1.000
_cell.angle_alpha   90.00
_cell.angle_beta   90.00
_cell.angle_gamma   90.00
#
_symmetry.space_group_name_H-M   'P 1'
#
loop_
_entity.id
_entity.type
_entity.pdbx_description
1 polymer ?
#
loop_
_entity_poly.entity_id
_entity_poly.type
_entity_poly.pdbx_seq_one_letter_code
_entity_poly.pdbx_strand_id
1 'polypeptide(L)'
;MINQLGCPVVELPITYLGIPLTLRRPSAAQLQPLVDSVAARLPTWKAWLMNKAGRLAIVKSVLSAIPVHQLLAFAPPKKTLKQLEKIQRGFLWAGRAIANGGNCHVNWRHACRPGEYGGLGIRDLERAGLALRLRWMWLAHTDTDRAWQGLDLQFSKEERVLFFASTTMMLGDGRTTLFWDDRWISGQSVREIAPLLYQCIPKQRRKTRTMADGLNGNTWARDIQGTIGIHEIGLYLMMDSKCYILGPILLRSHLPGIYTLPLVEADLEELGATPRQILPLAC
;
A
#
# COMPACT_ATOMS: atom_id res chain seq x y z
N MET A 1 -28.16 4.48 24.70
CA MET A 1 -27.45 5.45 23.84
C MET A 1 -27.97 5.48 22.40
N ILE A 2 -28.12 4.36 21.68
CA ILE A 2 -28.53 4.39 20.25
C ILE A 2 -29.92 5.04 20.05
N ASN A 3 -30.89 4.77 20.93
CA ASN A 3 -32.24 5.35 20.85
C ASN A 3 -32.29 6.87 21.10
N GLN A 4 -31.21 7.51 21.56
CA GLN A 4 -31.17 8.97 21.83
C GLN A 4 -30.68 9.79 20.63
N LEU A 5 -30.01 9.17 19.65
CA LEU A 5 -29.42 9.87 18.51
C LEU A 5 -30.38 10.00 17.32
N GLY A 6 -31.53 9.30 17.34
CA GLY A 6 -32.53 9.33 16.25
C GLY A 6 -32.04 8.75 14.91
N CYS A 7 -30.85 8.14 14.88
CA CYS A 7 -30.29 7.56 13.66
C CYS A 7 -30.89 6.17 13.36
N PRO A 8 -31.23 5.87 12.10
CA PRO A 8 -31.70 4.54 11.72
C PRO A 8 -30.58 3.51 11.89
N VAL A 9 -30.88 2.39 12.54
CA VAL A 9 -29.96 1.24 12.63
C VAL A 9 -30.06 0.48 11.32
N VAL A 10 -28.95 0.40 10.59
CA VAL A 10 -28.86 -0.34 9.32
C VAL A 10 -27.87 -1.49 9.49
N GLU A 11 -28.27 -2.68 9.05
CA GLU A 11 -27.40 -3.86 9.05
C GLU A 11 -26.40 -3.80 7.89
N LEU A 12 -25.18 -4.30 8.15
CA LEU A 12 -24.16 -4.43 7.11
C LEU A 12 -24.55 -5.57 6.15
N PRO A 13 -24.33 -5.42 4.82
CA PRO A 13 -23.51 -4.39 4.19
C PRO A 13 -24.24 -3.11 3.82
N ILE A 14 -23.61 -1.95 4.09
CA ILE A 14 -24.08 -0.63 3.64
C ILE A 14 -23.10 -0.03 2.62
N THR A 15 -23.58 0.80 1.71
CA THR A 15 -22.70 1.50 0.76
C THR A 15 -22.37 2.89 1.28
N TYR A 16 -21.08 3.18 1.47
CA TYR A 16 -20.58 4.49 1.88
C TYR A 16 -19.58 5.01 0.85
N LEU A 17 -19.84 6.18 0.27
CA LEU A 17 -19.01 6.78 -0.79
C LEU A 17 -18.73 5.82 -1.98
N GLY A 18 -19.68 4.93 -2.28
CA GLY A 18 -19.53 3.93 -3.35
C GLY A 18 -18.67 2.72 -2.98
N ILE A 19 -18.30 2.56 -1.71
CA ILE A 19 -17.61 1.38 -1.16
C ILE A 19 -18.59 0.59 -0.29
N PRO A 20 -18.74 -0.74 -0.49
CA PRO A 20 -19.51 -1.57 0.41
C PRO A 20 -18.74 -1.75 1.72
N LEU A 21 -19.31 -1.24 2.82
CA LEU A 21 -18.84 -1.48 4.17
C LEU A 21 -19.30 -2.87 4.61
N THR A 22 -18.34 -3.75 4.87
CA THR A 22 -18.55 -5.16 5.23
C THR A 22 -17.66 -5.54 6.41
N LEU A 23 -18.12 -6.48 7.24
CA LEU A 23 -17.30 -7.05 8.33
C LEU A 23 -16.14 -7.93 7.83
N ARG A 24 -16.20 -8.35 6.56
CA ARG A 24 -15.20 -9.20 5.90
C ARG A 24 -14.73 -8.52 4.62
N ARG A 25 -13.70 -9.05 3.97
CA ARG A 25 -13.28 -8.57 2.64
C ARG A 25 -14.46 -8.66 1.65
N PRO A 26 -14.76 -7.59 0.88
CA PRO A 26 -15.86 -7.59 -0.06
C PRO A 26 -15.71 -8.72 -1.10
N SER A 27 -16.79 -9.46 -1.33
CA SER A 27 -16.82 -10.50 -2.36
C SER A 27 -16.89 -9.89 -3.76
N ALA A 28 -16.58 -10.69 -4.79
CA ALA A 28 -16.70 -10.23 -6.18
C ALA A 28 -18.15 -9.83 -6.53
N ALA A 29 -19.15 -10.46 -5.91
CA ALA A 29 -20.55 -10.11 -6.10
C ALA A 29 -20.90 -8.75 -5.49
N GLN A 30 -20.37 -8.45 -4.29
CA GLN A 30 -20.55 -7.15 -3.64
C GLN A 30 -19.87 -6.01 -4.38
N LEU A 31 -18.84 -6.30 -5.18
CA LEU A 31 -18.15 -5.32 -6.03
C LEU A 31 -18.64 -5.31 -7.47
N GLN A 32 -19.67 -6.07 -7.81
CA GLN A 32 -20.29 -6.05 -9.13
C GLN A 32 -20.78 -4.65 -9.53
N PRO A 33 -21.34 -3.81 -8.62
CA PRO A 33 -21.71 -2.44 -8.95
C PRO A 33 -20.55 -1.59 -9.48
N LEU A 34 -19.30 -1.83 -9.03
CA LEU A 34 -18.14 -1.14 -9.60
C LEU A 34 -17.94 -1.55 -11.06
N VAL A 35 -17.97 -2.85 -11.34
CA VAL A 35 -17.80 -3.38 -12.71
C VAL A 35 -18.90 -2.84 -13.62
N ASP A 36 -20.13 -2.80 -13.13
CA ASP A 36 -21.29 -2.29 -13.87
C ASP A 36 -21.17 -0.79 -14.11
N SER A 37 -20.67 0.00 -13.14
CA SER A 37 -20.42 1.43 -13.31
C SER A 37 -19.40 1.72 -14.42
N VAL A 38 -18.37 0.88 -14.54
CA VAL A 38 -17.36 0.97 -15.60
C VAL A 38 -17.97 0.56 -16.93
N ALA A 39 -18.77 -0.52 -16.95
CA ALA A 39 -19.47 -1.00 -18.14
C ALA A 39 -20.49 0.02 -18.69
N ALA A 40 -21.21 0.71 -17.79
CA ALA A 40 -22.24 1.69 -18.11
C ALA A 40 -21.69 2.94 -18.80
N ARG A 41 -20.38 3.21 -18.71
CA ARG A 41 -19.77 4.33 -19.43
C ARG A 41 -19.61 4.07 -20.93
N LEU A 42 -19.45 2.82 -21.35
CA LEU A 42 -19.11 2.48 -22.75
C LEU A 42 -20.16 2.94 -23.78
N PRO A 43 -21.47 2.72 -23.58
CA PRO A 43 -22.48 3.13 -24.56
C PRO A 43 -22.46 4.64 -24.86
N THR A 44 -22.08 5.46 -23.88
CA THR A 44 -22.04 6.92 -24.00
C THR A 44 -21.02 7.41 -25.03
N TRP A 45 -19.91 6.69 -25.20
CA TRP A 45 -18.77 7.20 -25.97
C TRP A 45 -18.79 6.83 -27.45
N LYS A 46 -19.89 6.24 -27.96
CA LYS A 46 -20.09 5.90 -29.38
C LYS A 46 -18.80 5.37 -30.03
N ALA A 47 -18.23 4.31 -29.47
CA ALA A 47 -16.87 3.85 -29.79
C ALA A 47 -16.59 3.62 -31.29
N TRP A 48 -17.63 3.41 -32.10
CA TRP A 48 -17.53 3.28 -33.56
C TRP A 48 -17.11 4.58 -34.26
N LEU A 49 -17.33 5.75 -33.64
CA LEU A 49 -16.85 7.06 -34.11
C LEU A 49 -15.39 7.34 -33.72
N MET A 50 -14.73 6.43 -33.00
CA MET A 50 -13.42 6.65 -32.43
C MET A 50 -12.35 5.77 -33.08
N ASN A 51 -11.21 6.38 -33.42
CA ASN A 51 -10.01 5.62 -33.75
C ASN A 51 -9.43 4.93 -32.49
N LYS A 52 -8.44 4.04 -32.68
CA LYS A 52 -7.81 3.29 -31.57
C LYS A 52 -7.12 4.21 -30.55
N ALA A 53 -6.53 5.31 -31.00
CA ALA A 53 -5.86 6.28 -30.13
C ALA A 53 -6.84 7.01 -29.20
N GLY A 54 -7.99 7.44 -29.72
CA GLY A 54 -9.05 8.05 -28.91
C GLY A 54 -9.61 7.07 -27.88
N ARG A 55 -9.81 5.80 -28.27
CA ARG A 55 -10.23 4.75 -27.32
C ARG A 55 -9.18 4.52 -26.25
N LEU A 56 -7.90 4.50 -26.60
CA LEU A 56 -6.79 4.40 -25.66
C LEU A 56 -6.79 5.57 -24.66
N ALA A 57 -6.98 6.80 -25.13
CA ALA A 57 -7.04 7.97 -24.28
C ALA A 57 -8.15 7.85 -23.22
N ILE A 58 -9.34 7.40 -23.60
CA ILE A 58 -10.46 7.15 -22.67
C ILE A 58 -10.15 6.02 -21.68
N VAL A 59 -9.51 4.93 -22.14
CA VAL A 59 -9.11 3.84 -21.24
C VAL A 59 -8.18 4.35 -20.14
N LYS A 60 -7.17 5.16 -20.52
CA LYS A 60 -6.18 5.71 -19.58
C LYS A 60 -6.80 6.73 -18.62
N SER A 61 -7.56 7.68 -19.15
CA SER A 61 -8.06 8.83 -18.39
C SER A 61 -9.32 8.54 -17.57
N VAL A 62 -10.23 7.67 -18.05
CA VAL A 62 -11.53 7.45 -17.40
C VAL A 62 -11.68 6.03 -16.87
N LEU A 63 -11.60 5.01 -17.73
CA LEU A 63 -11.86 3.62 -17.31
C LEU A 63 -10.85 3.11 -16.28
N SER A 64 -9.61 3.60 -16.33
CA SER A 64 -8.59 3.29 -15.33
C SER A 64 -8.70 4.14 -14.06
N ALA A 65 -9.50 5.22 -14.07
CA ALA A 65 -9.64 6.14 -12.94
C ALA A 65 -10.83 5.77 -12.04
N ILE A 66 -11.94 5.30 -12.62
CA ILE A 66 -13.14 4.89 -11.87
C ILE A 66 -12.82 3.93 -10.71
N PRO A 67 -12.04 2.84 -10.88
CA PRO A 67 -11.78 1.90 -9.79
C PRO A 67 -10.78 2.42 -8.74
N VAL A 68 -10.09 3.55 -8.97
CA VAL A 68 -9.00 4.04 -8.11
C VAL A 68 -9.46 4.26 -6.68
N HIS A 69 -10.66 4.82 -6.48
CA HIS A 69 -11.18 5.07 -5.13
C HIS A 69 -11.29 3.78 -4.30
N GLN A 70 -11.81 2.71 -4.91
CA GLN A 70 -11.92 1.41 -4.24
C GLN A 70 -10.55 0.72 -4.08
N LEU A 71 -9.69 0.82 -5.10
CA LEU A 71 -8.33 0.26 -5.06
C LEU A 71 -7.47 0.88 -3.95
N LEU A 72 -7.68 2.17 -3.68
CA LEU A 72 -7.04 2.87 -2.57
C LEU A 72 -7.56 2.34 -1.23
N ALA A 73 -8.85 2.04 -1.09
CA ALA A 73 -9.42 1.62 0.19
C ALA A 73 -9.06 0.17 0.57
N PHE A 74 -9.07 -0.77 -0.38
CA PHE A 74 -8.77 -2.18 -0.10
C PHE A 74 -8.30 -2.92 -1.35
N ALA A 75 -7.78 -4.13 -1.19
CA ALA A 75 -7.40 -5.02 -2.29
C ALA A 75 -8.64 -5.78 -2.82
N PRO A 76 -9.14 -5.51 -4.04
CA PRO A 76 -10.29 -6.22 -4.58
C PRO A 76 -9.95 -7.69 -4.91
N PRO A 77 -10.93 -8.59 -4.94
CA PRO A 77 -10.74 -9.94 -5.45
C PRO A 77 -10.20 -9.92 -6.89
N LYS A 78 -9.25 -10.81 -7.21
CA LYS A 78 -8.67 -10.93 -8.56
C LYS A 78 -9.71 -11.11 -9.65
N LYS A 79 -10.86 -11.73 -9.34
CA LYS A 79 -11.99 -11.88 -10.26
C LYS A 79 -12.53 -10.51 -10.72
N THR A 80 -12.73 -9.58 -9.79
CA THR A 80 -13.20 -8.22 -10.08
C THR A 80 -12.20 -7.46 -10.95
N LEU A 81 -10.90 -7.52 -10.63
CA LEU A 81 -9.84 -6.89 -11.44
C LEU A 81 -9.85 -7.42 -12.88
N LYS A 82 -9.95 -8.74 -13.05
CA LYS A 82 -10.05 -9.36 -14.39
C LYS A 82 -11.30 -8.94 -15.17
N GLN A 83 -12.43 -8.72 -14.49
CA GLN A 83 -13.64 -8.21 -15.14
C GLN A 83 -13.45 -6.77 -15.64
N LEU A 84 -12.83 -5.90 -14.82
CA LEU A 84 -12.51 -4.52 -15.21
C LEU A 84 -11.53 -4.47 -16.38
N GLU A 85 -10.45 -5.25 -16.32
CA GLU A 85 -9.49 -5.36 -17.43
C GLU A 85 -10.14 -5.90 -18.70
N LYS A 86 -11.07 -6.85 -18.59
CA LYS A 86 -11.82 -7.37 -19.74
C LYS A 86 -12.60 -6.24 -20.43
N ILE A 87 -13.24 -5.35 -19.67
CA ILE A 87 -13.97 -4.20 -20.19
C ILE A 87 -13.01 -3.20 -20.85
N GLN A 88 -11.92 -2.83 -20.18
CA GLN A 88 -10.90 -1.91 -20.71
C GLN A 88 -10.31 -2.42 -22.03
N ARG A 89 -9.93 -3.70 -22.06
CA ARG A 89 -9.40 -4.38 -23.25
C ARG A 89 -10.44 -4.49 -24.35
N GLY A 90 -11.69 -4.81 -23.99
CA GLY A 90 -12.79 -4.88 -24.94
C GLY A 90 -13.03 -3.54 -25.64
N PHE A 91 -13.09 -2.47 -24.86
CA PHE A 91 -13.30 -1.13 -25.38
C PHE A 91 -12.13 -0.70 -26.29
N LEU A 92 -10.89 -0.87 -25.83
CA LEU A 92 -9.70 -0.48 -26.60
C LEU A 92 -9.68 -1.12 -27.99
N TRP A 93 -9.87 -2.43 -28.06
CA TRP A 93 -9.65 -3.16 -29.31
C TRP A 93 -10.92 -3.28 -30.16
N ALA A 94 -12.06 -3.61 -29.54
CA ALA A 94 -13.31 -3.88 -30.24
C ALA A 94 -14.37 -2.78 -30.10
N GLY A 95 -14.13 -1.75 -29.29
CA GLY A 95 -15.11 -0.66 -29.08
C GLY A 95 -16.35 -1.07 -28.29
N ARG A 96 -16.29 -2.21 -27.59
CA ARG A 96 -17.43 -2.77 -26.82
C ARG A 96 -16.93 -3.48 -25.57
N ALA A 97 -17.79 -3.67 -24.57
CA ALA A 97 -17.38 -4.26 -23.28
C ALA A 97 -16.79 -5.68 -23.42
N ILE A 98 -17.28 -6.46 -24.38
CA ILE A 98 -16.86 -7.85 -24.60
C ILE A 98 -16.08 -7.95 -25.91
N ALA A 99 -14.79 -8.29 -25.79
CA ALA A 99 -13.96 -8.70 -26.93
C ALA A 99 -13.64 -10.19 -26.89
N ASN A 100 -13.65 -10.82 -28.06
CA ASN A 100 -13.16 -12.17 -28.27
C ASN A 100 -11.62 -12.15 -28.37
N GLY A 101 -10.98 -13.29 -28.14
CA GLY A 101 -9.52 -13.42 -28.16
C GLY A 101 -8.87 -12.88 -29.43
N GLY A 102 -9.46 -13.13 -30.60
CA GLY A 102 -8.98 -12.65 -31.90
C GLY A 102 -9.02 -11.13 -32.10
N ASN A 103 -9.70 -10.38 -31.23
CA ASN A 103 -9.75 -8.91 -31.35
C ASN A 103 -8.53 -8.23 -30.72
N CYS A 104 -7.80 -8.91 -29.83
CA CYS A 104 -6.72 -8.31 -29.06
C CYS A 104 -5.40 -8.42 -29.82
N HIS A 105 -4.88 -7.31 -30.34
CA HIS A 105 -3.63 -7.31 -31.11
C HIS A 105 -2.37 -7.40 -30.24
N VAL A 106 -2.45 -7.00 -28.97
CA VAL A 106 -1.30 -6.94 -28.05
C VAL A 106 -1.66 -7.60 -26.73
N ASN A 107 -0.70 -8.32 -26.14
CA ASN A 107 -0.84 -8.88 -24.80
C ASN A 107 -1.13 -7.75 -23.80
N TRP A 108 -2.16 -7.92 -22.95
CA TRP A 108 -2.59 -6.88 -22.01
C TRP A 108 -1.48 -6.41 -21.06
N ARG A 109 -0.63 -7.33 -20.60
CA ARG A 109 0.52 -6.99 -19.75
C ARG A 109 1.54 -6.10 -20.47
N HIS A 110 1.70 -6.29 -21.77
CA HIS A 110 2.57 -5.44 -22.59
C HIS A 110 1.92 -4.07 -22.85
N ALA A 111 0.61 -4.04 -23.12
CA ALA A 111 -0.15 -2.80 -23.26
C ALA A 111 -0.09 -1.92 -22.00
N CYS A 112 -0.01 -2.52 -20.82
CA CYS A 112 0.11 -1.79 -19.55
C CYS A 112 1.52 -1.29 -19.23
N ARG A 113 2.55 -1.66 -20.01
CA ARG A 113 3.90 -1.10 -19.79
C ARG A 113 3.92 0.40 -20.09
N PRO A 114 4.76 1.19 -19.40
CA PRO A 114 5.03 2.58 -19.80
C PRO A 114 5.46 2.70 -21.26
N GLY A 115 5.28 3.88 -21.83
CA GLY A 115 5.63 4.17 -23.22
C GLY A 115 7.12 3.97 -23.49
N GLU A 116 7.97 4.38 -22.54
CA GLU A 116 9.43 4.18 -22.58
C GLU A 116 9.83 2.71 -22.73
N TYR A 117 9.03 1.79 -22.20
CA TYR A 117 9.27 0.34 -22.30
C TYR A 117 8.46 -0.33 -23.43
N GLY A 118 8.02 0.45 -24.43
CA GLY A 118 7.32 -0.04 -25.63
C GLY A 118 5.85 -0.40 -25.40
N GLY A 119 5.26 -0.02 -24.27
CA GLY A 119 3.84 -0.24 -23.98
C GLY A 119 2.92 0.91 -24.39
N LEU A 120 1.63 0.80 -24.05
CA LEU A 120 0.64 1.85 -24.31
C LEU A 120 0.42 2.77 -23.09
N GLY A 121 1.09 2.48 -21.97
CA GLY A 121 0.95 3.20 -20.70
C GLY A 121 -0.44 3.07 -20.08
N ILE A 122 -1.14 1.96 -20.31
CA ILE A 122 -2.40 1.68 -19.62
C ILE A 122 -2.08 1.30 -18.17
N ARG A 123 -2.85 1.80 -17.21
CA ARG A 123 -2.62 1.52 -15.81
C ARG A 123 -3.06 0.09 -15.46
N ASP A 124 -2.09 -0.75 -15.09
CA ASP A 124 -2.35 -2.07 -14.50
C ASP A 124 -3.04 -1.90 -13.13
N LEU A 125 -4.29 -2.36 -13.02
CA LEU A 125 -5.13 -2.13 -11.84
C LEU A 125 -4.62 -2.88 -10.60
N GLU A 126 -4.00 -4.05 -10.77
CA GLU A 126 -3.45 -4.83 -9.65
C GLU A 126 -2.23 -4.10 -9.08
N ARG A 127 -1.29 -3.69 -9.94
CA ARG A 127 -0.08 -2.95 -9.54
C ARG A 127 -0.41 -1.57 -9.00
N ALA A 128 -1.30 -0.83 -9.65
CA ALA A 128 -1.72 0.48 -9.18
C ALA A 128 -2.42 0.39 -7.83
N GLY A 129 -3.26 -0.62 -7.61
CA GLY A 129 -3.88 -0.85 -6.31
C GLY A 129 -2.85 -1.10 -5.21
N LEU A 130 -1.84 -1.94 -5.47
CA LEU A 130 -0.74 -2.17 -4.52
C LEU A 130 -0.02 -0.87 -4.17
N ALA A 131 0.35 -0.08 -5.17
CA ALA A 131 1.04 1.21 -4.96
C ALA A 131 0.18 2.22 -4.18
N LEU A 132 -1.11 2.35 -4.51
CA LEU A 132 -2.03 3.27 -3.84
C LEU A 132 -2.17 2.96 -2.35
N ARG A 133 -2.24 1.67 -1.99
CA ARG A 133 -2.42 1.26 -0.59
C ARG A 133 -1.19 1.45 0.28
N LEU A 134 -0.02 1.67 -0.31
CA LEU A 134 1.19 2.05 0.45
C LEU A 134 0.99 3.34 1.24
N ARG A 135 0.08 4.22 0.81
CA ARG A 135 -0.33 5.42 1.56
C ARG A 135 -0.76 5.10 2.98
N TRP A 136 -1.49 4.01 3.20
CA TRP A 136 -1.93 3.63 4.55
C TRP A 136 -0.78 3.19 5.44
N MET A 137 0.20 2.48 4.88
CA MET A 137 1.44 2.16 5.60
C MET A 137 2.20 3.44 5.94
N TRP A 138 2.34 4.36 4.99
CA TRP A 138 2.99 5.65 5.22
C TRP A 138 2.32 6.44 6.35
N LEU A 139 0.99 6.60 6.29
CA LEU A 139 0.24 7.32 7.31
C LEU A 139 0.36 6.64 8.68
N ALA A 140 0.37 5.31 8.73
CA ALA A 140 0.53 4.58 9.99
C ALA A 140 1.87 4.86 10.70
N HIS A 141 2.92 5.24 9.96
CA HIS A 141 4.24 5.57 10.53
C HIS A 141 4.44 7.08 10.75
N THR A 142 3.70 7.93 10.05
CA THR A 142 3.94 9.39 10.06
C THR A 142 2.91 10.20 10.83
N ASP A 143 1.67 9.70 10.94
CA ASP A 143 0.55 10.46 11.50
C ASP A 143 -0.06 9.72 12.69
N THR A 144 0.44 10.06 13.89
CA THR A 144 0.00 9.46 15.14
C THR A 144 -1.34 10.01 15.62
N ASP A 145 -1.82 11.14 15.12
CA ASP A 145 -2.96 11.82 15.73
C ASP A 145 -4.31 11.48 15.06
N ARG A 146 -4.30 10.50 14.15
CA ARG A 146 -5.49 10.08 13.41
C ARG A 146 -6.44 9.28 14.29
N ALA A 147 -7.74 9.47 14.07
CA ALA A 147 -8.80 8.73 14.76
C ALA A 147 -8.73 7.20 14.58
N TRP A 148 -8.02 6.71 13.56
CA TRP A 148 -7.81 5.28 13.30
C TRP A 148 -6.49 4.75 13.90
N GLN A 149 -5.74 5.56 14.65
CA GLN A 149 -4.55 5.12 15.37
C GLN A 149 -4.90 3.95 16.30
N GLY A 150 -4.08 2.91 16.29
CA GLY A 150 -4.29 1.70 17.10
C GLY A 150 -5.21 0.66 16.47
N LEU A 151 -5.85 0.93 15.32
CA LEU A 151 -6.51 -0.11 14.54
C LEU A 151 -5.47 -1.04 13.89
N ASP A 152 -5.77 -2.34 13.88
CA ASP A 152 -4.89 -3.35 13.27
C ASP A 152 -5.01 -3.31 11.74
N LEU A 153 -4.29 -2.38 11.11
CA LEU A 153 -4.21 -2.26 9.65
C LEU A 153 -3.46 -3.47 9.07
N GLN A 154 -4.18 -4.29 8.30
CA GLN A 154 -3.64 -5.50 7.71
C GLN A 154 -3.03 -5.21 6.33
N PHE A 155 -1.71 -5.32 6.24
CA PHE A 155 -0.96 -5.21 4.98
C PHE A 155 -0.46 -6.57 4.50
N SER A 156 -0.58 -6.84 3.19
CA SER A 156 -0.07 -8.05 2.57
C SER A 156 1.47 -8.10 2.59
N LYS A 157 2.04 -9.27 2.34
CA LYS A 157 3.50 -9.43 2.24
C LYS A 157 4.05 -8.57 1.10
N GLU A 158 3.37 -8.56 -0.03
CA GLU A 158 3.75 -7.79 -1.23
C GLU A 158 3.72 -6.29 -0.96
N GLU A 159 2.69 -5.79 -0.25
CA GLU A 159 2.59 -4.38 0.14
C GLU A 159 3.74 -3.97 1.04
N ARG A 160 4.09 -4.79 2.04
CA ARG A 160 5.23 -4.54 2.94
C ARG A 160 6.55 -4.52 2.18
N VAL A 161 6.78 -5.52 1.33
CA VAL A 161 8.01 -5.59 0.53
C VAL A 161 8.13 -4.37 -0.38
N LEU A 162 7.06 -3.98 -1.07
CA LEU A 162 7.07 -2.82 -1.95
C LEU A 162 7.27 -1.50 -1.17
N PHE A 163 6.60 -1.35 -0.04
CA PHE A 163 6.77 -0.19 0.84
C PHE A 163 8.23 -0.02 1.24
N PHE A 164 8.84 -1.07 1.81
CA PHE A 164 10.20 -0.98 2.30
C PHE A 164 11.28 -0.99 1.21
N ALA A 165 10.96 -1.44 -0.01
CA ALA A 165 11.84 -1.29 -1.16
C ALA A 165 11.84 0.15 -1.72
N SER A 166 10.77 0.91 -1.46
CA SER A 166 10.57 2.27 -1.97
C SER A 166 10.69 3.36 -0.91
N THR A 167 10.95 3.01 0.35
CA THR A 167 11.06 3.95 1.46
C THR A 167 12.32 3.69 2.27
N THR A 168 12.88 4.75 2.84
CA THR A 168 13.97 4.67 3.82
C THR A 168 13.46 5.25 5.13
N MET A 169 13.73 4.55 6.23
CA MET A 169 13.31 5.00 7.55
C MET A 169 14.45 5.78 8.21
N MET A 170 14.21 7.06 8.48
CA MET A 170 15.10 7.88 9.30
C MET A 170 14.63 7.82 10.76
N LEU A 171 15.56 7.55 11.66
CA LEU A 171 15.27 7.36 13.08
C LEU A 171 15.26 8.72 13.79
N GLY A 172 14.13 9.05 14.40
CA GLY A 172 13.98 10.20 15.28
C GLY A 172 14.38 9.87 16.71
N ASP A 173 13.47 10.13 17.66
CA ASP A 173 13.63 9.84 19.09
C ASP A 173 13.41 8.35 19.47
N GLY A 174 13.10 7.51 18.48
CA GLY A 174 12.89 6.07 18.64
C GLY A 174 11.58 5.68 19.36
N ARG A 175 10.68 6.62 19.68
CA ARG A 175 9.44 6.33 20.41
C ARG A 175 8.33 5.79 19.52
N THR A 176 8.35 6.12 18.23
CA THR A 176 7.36 5.67 17.24
C THR A 176 7.82 4.45 16.45
N THR A 177 9.13 4.16 16.46
CA THR A 177 9.72 3.03 15.74
C THR A 177 9.65 1.75 16.55
N LEU A 178 9.10 0.67 15.99
CA LEU A 178 9.08 -0.65 16.58
C LEU A 178 10.45 -1.33 16.48
N PHE A 179 10.98 -1.80 17.61
CA PHE A 179 12.30 -2.42 17.69
C PHE A 179 12.40 -3.71 16.84
N TRP A 180 11.33 -4.52 16.79
CA TRP A 180 11.42 -5.85 16.19
C TRP A 180 11.04 -5.89 14.71
N ASP A 181 10.06 -5.08 14.29
CA ASP A 181 9.45 -5.15 12.97
C ASP A 181 9.91 -4.03 12.02
N ASP A 182 10.36 -2.88 12.52
CA ASP A 182 10.76 -1.77 11.66
C ASP A 182 12.24 -1.85 11.23
N ARG A 183 12.56 -1.24 10.09
CA ARG A 183 13.88 -1.34 9.41
C ARG A 183 14.88 -0.29 9.89
N TRP A 184 15.27 -0.37 11.15
CA TRP A 184 16.13 0.64 11.79
C TRP A 184 17.63 0.28 11.80
N ILE A 185 18.03 -0.93 11.36
CA ILE A 185 19.42 -1.37 11.32
C ILE A 185 19.88 -1.49 9.87
N SER A 186 20.58 -0.48 9.35
CA SER A 186 21.12 -0.49 7.98
C SER A 186 20.06 -0.84 6.91
N GLY A 187 18.83 -0.33 7.07
CA GLY A 187 17.71 -0.62 6.17
C GLY A 187 17.09 -2.01 6.33
N GLN A 188 17.44 -2.75 7.39
CA GLN A 188 16.87 -4.05 7.74
C GLN A 188 16.23 -4.00 9.13
N SER A 189 15.24 -4.87 9.31
CA SER A 189 14.60 -5.10 10.62
C SER A 189 15.30 -6.23 11.38
N VAL A 190 15.10 -6.28 12.69
CA VAL A 190 15.62 -7.40 13.51
C VAL A 190 15.03 -8.73 13.07
N ARG A 191 13.77 -8.75 12.62
CA ARG A 191 13.15 -9.93 11.98
C ARG A 191 13.94 -10.45 10.78
N GLU A 192 14.48 -9.56 9.95
CA GLU A 192 15.23 -9.93 8.75
C GLU A 192 16.65 -10.37 9.06
N ILE A 193 17.29 -9.72 10.04
CA ILE A 193 18.66 -10.02 10.47
C ILE A 193 18.73 -11.31 11.30
N ALA A 194 17.75 -11.52 12.18
CA ALA A 194 17.74 -12.59 13.18
C ALA A 194 16.38 -13.30 13.23
N PRO A 195 15.97 -14.01 12.16
CA PRO A 195 14.62 -14.58 12.06
C PRO A 195 14.33 -15.67 13.11
N LEU A 196 15.33 -16.46 13.50
CA LEU A 196 15.17 -17.49 14.54
C LEU A 196 14.98 -16.86 15.92
N LEU A 197 15.79 -15.85 16.26
CA LEU A 197 15.62 -15.09 17.50
C LEU A 197 14.25 -14.39 17.55
N TYR A 198 13.80 -13.84 16.42
CA TYR A 198 12.50 -13.20 16.33
C TYR A 198 11.36 -14.16 16.69
N GLN A 199 11.47 -15.45 16.34
CA GLN A 199 10.45 -16.47 16.64
C GLN A 199 10.25 -16.70 18.14
N CYS A 200 11.29 -16.51 18.96
CA CYS A 200 11.26 -16.64 20.42
C CYS A 200 10.50 -15.50 21.13
N ILE A 201 10.08 -14.46 20.40
CA ILE A 201 9.48 -13.26 20.99
C ILE A 201 7.96 -13.34 20.94
N PRO A 202 7.23 -13.04 22.02
CA PRO A 202 5.78 -12.98 22.00
C PRO A 202 5.24 -11.99 20.95
N LYS A 203 4.14 -12.37 20.28
CA LYS A 203 3.45 -11.50 19.30
C LYS A 203 3.12 -10.11 19.86
N GLN A 204 2.75 -10.04 21.14
CA GLN A 204 2.44 -8.79 21.81
C GLN A 204 3.67 -7.88 21.96
N ARG A 205 4.84 -8.43 22.31
CA ARG A 205 6.08 -7.65 22.43
C ARG A 205 6.56 -7.11 21.10
N ARG A 206 6.47 -7.90 20.03
CA ARG A 206 6.79 -7.46 18.66
C ARG A 206 5.99 -6.20 18.24
N LYS A 207 4.72 -6.12 18.63
CA LYS A 207 3.81 -4.99 18.30
C LYS A 207 3.93 -3.76 19.21
N THR A 208 4.49 -3.90 20.40
CA THR A 208 4.47 -2.83 21.43
C THR A 208 5.85 -2.29 21.78
N ARG A 209 6.91 -3.08 21.54
CA ARG A 209 8.27 -2.68 21.90
C ARG A 209 8.77 -1.60 20.96
N THR A 210 8.93 -0.39 21.48
CA THR A 210 9.56 0.72 20.77
C THR A 210 11.08 0.61 20.82
N MET A 211 11.75 1.28 19.90
CA MET A 211 13.20 1.40 19.84
C MET A 211 13.76 2.09 21.09
N ALA A 212 13.16 3.21 21.49
CA ALA A 212 13.55 3.95 22.69
C ALA A 212 13.46 3.08 23.95
N ASP A 213 12.35 2.35 24.11
CA ASP A 213 12.18 1.46 25.27
C ASP A 213 13.14 0.27 25.20
N GLY A 214 13.27 -0.36 24.03
CA GLY A 214 14.09 -1.55 23.84
C GLY A 214 15.56 -1.31 24.12
N LEU A 215 16.11 -0.21 23.58
CA LEU A 215 17.51 0.17 23.80
C LEU A 215 17.76 0.66 25.22
N ASN A 216 16.77 1.29 25.86
CA ASN A 216 16.91 1.71 27.25
C ASN A 216 17.17 0.51 28.16
N GLY A 217 18.34 0.49 28.81
CA GLY A 217 18.75 -0.57 29.73
C GLY A 217 18.76 -1.97 29.12
N ASN A 218 18.96 -2.08 27.79
CA ASN A 218 18.96 -3.35 27.06
C ASN A 218 17.68 -4.19 27.26
N THR A 219 16.53 -3.54 27.50
CA THR A 219 15.31 -4.24 27.91
C THR A 219 14.70 -5.08 26.79
N TRP A 220 15.10 -4.87 25.53
CA TRP A 220 14.72 -5.75 24.41
C TRP A 220 15.14 -7.20 24.66
N ALA A 221 16.26 -7.45 25.34
CA ALA A 221 16.73 -8.80 25.67
C ALA A 221 15.71 -9.57 26.53
N ARG A 222 14.94 -8.86 27.37
CA ARG A 222 13.90 -9.44 28.24
C ARG A 222 12.65 -9.87 27.47
N ASP A 223 12.51 -9.49 26.20
CA ASP A 223 11.40 -9.94 25.37
C ASP A 223 11.58 -11.37 24.84
N ILE A 224 12.81 -11.90 24.89
CA ILE A 224 13.11 -13.26 24.44
C ILE A 224 12.54 -14.24 25.47
N GLN A 225 11.71 -15.17 25.01
CA GLN A 225 11.09 -16.19 25.86
C GLN A 225 11.46 -17.59 25.41
N GLY A 226 11.49 -18.51 26.38
CA GLY A 226 11.77 -19.93 26.16
C GLY A 226 13.25 -20.29 26.27
N THR A 227 13.55 -21.57 26.05
CA THR A 227 14.92 -22.08 25.96
C THR A 227 15.54 -21.67 24.64
N ILE A 228 16.63 -20.93 24.70
CA ILE A 228 17.35 -20.39 23.54
C ILE A 228 18.39 -21.42 23.09
N GLY A 229 18.33 -21.86 21.84
CA GLY A 229 19.34 -22.75 21.25
C GLY A 229 20.63 -22.01 20.90
N ILE A 230 21.67 -22.75 20.50
CA ILE A 230 22.99 -22.18 20.20
C ILE A 230 22.96 -21.17 19.04
N HIS A 231 22.09 -21.41 18.06
CA HIS A 231 21.92 -20.52 16.91
C HIS A 231 21.29 -19.19 17.33
N GLU A 232 20.28 -19.24 18.20
CA GLU A 232 19.60 -18.06 18.71
C GLU A 232 20.50 -17.26 19.66
N ILE A 233 21.36 -17.92 20.45
CA ILE A 233 22.40 -17.25 21.25
C ILE A 233 23.38 -16.49 20.34
N GLY A 234 23.83 -17.10 19.24
CA GLY A 234 24.69 -16.43 18.26
C GLY A 234 24.02 -15.18 17.67
N LEU A 235 22.74 -15.27 17.33
CA LEU A 235 21.96 -14.13 16.84
C LEU A 235 21.76 -13.06 17.92
N TYR A 236 21.57 -13.43 19.18
CA TYR A 236 21.49 -12.52 20.32
C TYR A 236 22.78 -11.70 20.47
N LEU A 237 23.94 -12.36 20.49
CA LEU A 237 25.24 -11.68 20.64
C LEU A 237 25.52 -10.71 19.49
N MET A 238 25.16 -11.12 18.26
CA MET A 238 25.24 -10.24 17.10
C MET A 238 24.33 -9.01 17.27
N MET A 239 23.11 -9.20 17.76
CA MET A 239 22.16 -8.12 18.01
C MET A 239 22.61 -7.18 19.12
N ASP A 240 23.12 -7.73 20.22
CA ASP A 240 23.65 -6.97 21.36
C ASP A 240 24.81 -6.07 20.93
N SER A 241 25.75 -6.60 20.13
CA SER A 241 26.85 -5.83 19.56
C SER A 241 26.35 -4.67 18.67
N LYS A 242 25.35 -4.92 17.82
CA LYS A 242 24.76 -3.87 16.97
C LYS A 242 24.03 -2.80 17.79
N CYS A 243 23.28 -3.20 18.82
CA CYS A 243 22.56 -2.29 19.70
C CYS A 243 23.52 -1.44 20.53
N TYR A 244 24.63 -2.00 21.00
CA TYR A 244 25.66 -1.28 21.74
C TYR A 244 26.30 -0.18 20.90
N ILE A 245 26.59 -0.45 19.62
CA ILE A 245 27.19 0.53 18.70
C ILE A 245 26.17 1.60 18.27
N LEU A 246 24.95 1.19 17.92
CA LEU A 246 23.94 2.10 17.37
C LEU A 246 23.16 2.85 18.45
N GLY A 247 23.03 2.31 19.67
CA GLY A 247 22.23 2.89 20.75
C GLY A 247 22.57 4.34 21.07
N PRO A 248 23.86 4.69 21.32
CA PRO A 248 24.26 6.07 21.60
C PRO A 248 24.04 7.05 20.44
N ILE A 249 24.08 6.55 19.19
CA ILE A 249 23.89 7.34 17.97
C ILE A 249 22.40 7.63 17.77
N LEU A 250 21.55 6.62 17.98
CA LEU A 250 20.11 6.68 17.75
C LEU A 250 19.33 7.36 18.89
N LEU A 251 19.86 7.38 20.12
CA LEU A 251 19.24 8.06 21.27
C LEU A 251 19.61 9.54 21.40
N ARG A 252 20.57 10.04 20.60
CA ARG A 252 20.99 11.46 20.60
C ARG A 252 20.28 12.33 19.56
N SER A 253 19.57 11.74 18.60
CA SER A 253 18.78 12.48 17.61
C SER A 253 17.48 13.00 18.25
N HIS A 254 17.53 14.22 18.79
CA HIS A 254 16.36 14.95 19.30
C HIS A 254 15.38 15.43 18.20
N LEU A 255 15.47 14.90 16.98
CA LEU A 255 14.61 15.30 15.87
C LEU A 255 13.35 14.42 15.83
N PRO A 256 12.14 15.02 15.82
CA PRO A 256 10.91 14.27 15.66
C PRO A 256 10.81 13.72 14.23
N GLY A 257 10.65 12.40 14.13
CA GLY A 257 9.94 11.74 13.04
C GLY A 257 10.67 11.55 11.69
N ILE A 258 10.09 10.64 10.92
CA ILE A 258 10.58 10.08 9.65
C ILE A 258 10.37 11.09 8.51
N TYR A 259 11.45 11.55 7.88
CA TYR A 259 11.50 12.21 6.56
C TYR A 259 12.40 11.29 5.69
N THR A 260 12.14 10.88 4.44
CA THR A 260 11.34 11.34 3.29
C THR A 260 10.97 10.13 2.40
N LEU A 261 10.05 10.37 1.46
CA LEU A 261 9.89 9.61 0.21
C LEU A 261 11.10 9.83 -0.71
N PRO A 262 11.77 8.80 -1.24
CA PRO A 262 12.32 8.86 -2.58
C PRO A 262 11.18 8.46 -3.54
N LEU A 263 10.17 9.32 -3.69
CA LEU A 263 9.38 9.27 -4.92
C LEU A 263 10.32 9.88 -5.96
N VAL A 264 11.10 9.00 -6.59
CA VAL A 264 11.66 9.15 -7.94
C VAL A 264 11.46 10.56 -8.50
N GLU A 265 12.33 11.49 -8.09
CA GLU A 265 12.48 12.77 -8.78
C GLU A 265 13.06 12.56 -10.19
N ALA A 266 13.53 11.34 -10.50
CA ALA A 266 14.05 10.96 -11.81
C ALA A 266 13.00 10.75 -12.92
N ASP A 267 11.69 10.72 -12.63
CA ASP A 267 10.66 10.49 -13.68
C ASP A 267 9.67 11.67 -13.82
N LEU A 268 9.85 12.78 -13.08
CA LEU A 268 9.03 13.99 -13.21
C LEU A 268 9.80 15.21 -13.74
N GLU A 269 11.14 15.17 -13.78
CA GLU A 269 11.94 16.21 -14.45
C GLU A 269 11.94 16.09 -15.99
N GLU A 270 11.58 14.94 -16.57
CA GLU A 270 11.43 14.80 -18.03
C GLU A 270 10.11 15.39 -18.61
N LEU A 271 9.25 15.98 -17.77
CA LEU A 271 7.97 16.59 -18.21
C LEU A 271 7.96 18.12 -18.28
N GLY A 272 9.11 18.80 -18.18
CA GLY A 272 9.24 20.21 -18.58
C GLY A 272 8.32 21.21 -17.88
N ALA A 273 7.93 20.95 -16.62
CA ALA A 273 7.11 21.86 -15.84
C ALA A 273 7.97 22.57 -14.77
N THR A 274 8.13 23.89 -14.92
CA THR A 274 8.85 24.75 -13.98
C THR A 274 8.26 24.68 -12.56
N PRO A 275 9.10 24.71 -11.50
CA PRO A 275 8.63 24.58 -10.13
C PRO A 275 8.03 25.91 -9.65
N ARG A 276 6.71 25.96 -9.50
CA ARG A 276 6.04 26.94 -8.64
C ARG A 276 5.61 26.27 -7.34
N GLN A 277 6.32 26.66 -6.29
CA GLN A 277 5.91 26.70 -4.88
C GLN A 277 4.88 25.65 -4.43
N ILE A 278 5.41 24.66 -3.71
CA ILE A 278 4.64 23.72 -2.89
C ILE A 278 3.91 24.53 -1.80
N LEU A 279 2.60 24.73 -1.98
CA LEU A 279 1.70 25.05 -0.87
C LEU A 279 1.35 23.75 -0.13
N PRO A 280 1.21 23.78 1.20
CA PRO A 280 0.84 22.61 1.99
C PRO A 280 -0.57 22.18 1.62
N LEU A 281 -0.73 20.89 1.32
CA LEU A 281 -2.03 20.25 1.12
C LEU A 281 -2.86 20.36 2.40
N ALA A 282 -3.76 21.34 2.43
CA ALA A 282 -4.92 21.38 3.30
C ALA A 282 -6.17 20.92 2.51
N CYS A 283 -7.03 20.18 3.21
CA CYS A 283 -8.30 19.54 2.81
C CYS A 283 -8.21 18.13 2.19
#